data_AF-A0A7J4QMA8-F1
#
_entry.id   AF-A0A7J4QMA8-F1
#
_cell.length_a   1.000
_cell.length_b   1.000
_cell.length_c   1.000
_cell.angle_alpha   90.00
_cell.angle_beta   90.00
_cell.angle_gamma   90.00
#
_symmetry.space_group_name_H-M   'P 1'
#
loop_
_entity.id
_entity.type
_entity.pdbx_description
1 polymer ?
#
loop_
_entity_poly.entity_id
_entity_poly.type
_entity_poly.pdbx_seq_one_letter_code
_entity_poly.pdbx_strand_id
1 'polypeptide(L)'
;MGWTLPRIEPRTARGLCSRNVIQRIGGRAIRVLRHRHGGPSVNPSERGPILRRDGLGFKPAVDAFAEEAHVSLTTEGGHRISVLATPSDLRDFALGFALAEGWWDGVGATPRVELGNDELGLTVHLTGAEQWGPVNESRLILPSCGGCGERLTSPP
;
A
#
# COMPACT_ATOMS: atom_id res chain seq x y z
N MET A 1 -25.49 -36.21 11.24
CA MET A 1 -26.35 -35.50 10.27
C MET A 1 -25.52 -34.37 9.68
N GLY A 2 -25.24 -34.41 8.38
CA GLY A 2 -24.22 -33.60 7.71
C GLY A 2 -24.64 -32.14 7.49
N TRP A 3 -23.67 -31.24 7.53
CA TRP A 3 -23.85 -29.81 7.20
C TRP A 3 -23.26 -29.54 5.82
N THR A 4 -24.14 -29.26 4.86
CA THR A 4 -23.78 -28.88 3.50
C THR A 4 -23.67 -27.35 3.42
N LEU A 5 -22.53 -26.82 2.99
CA LEU A 5 -22.34 -25.37 2.76
C LEU A 5 -23.00 -24.96 1.42
N PRO A 6 -23.68 -23.80 1.35
CA PRO A 6 -24.22 -23.30 0.09
C PRO A 6 -23.10 -22.74 -0.82
N ARG A 7 -23.16 -23.10 -2.11
CA ARG A 7 -22.26 -22.58 -3.16
C ARG A 7 -22.75 -21.18 -3.57
N ILE A 8 -21.89 -20.16 -3.39
CA ILE A 8 -22.17 -18.77 -3.77
C ILE A 8 -21.55 -18.51 -5.15
N GLU A 9 -22.39 -18.19 -6.15
CA GLU A 9 -21.94 -17.77 -7.48
C GLU A 9 -21.77 -16.23 -7.55
N PRO A 10 -20.72 -15.71 -8.20
CA PRO A 10 -20.55 -14.27 -8.37
C PRO A 10 -21.49 -13.72 -9.44
N ARG A 11 -22.44 -12.88 -9.01
CA ARG A 11 -23.30 -12.06 -9.89
C ARG A 11 -22.46 -10.99 -10.60
N THR A 12 -22.54 -11.00 -11.93
CA THR A 12 -21.95 -10.00 -12.82
C THR A 12 -22.67 -8.66 -12.66
N ALA A 13 -22.00 -7.64 -12.15
CA ALA A 13 -22.54 -6.27 -12.10
C ALA A 13 -21.99 -5.45 -13.29
N ARG A 14 -22.83 -5.31 -14.32
CA ARG A 14 -22.72 -4.26 -15.36
C ARG A 14 -23.40 -2.98 -14.86
N GLY A 15 -22.86 -1.82 -15.26
CA GLY A 15 -23.55 -0.51 -15.24
C GLY A 15 -22.75 0.56 -14.49
N LEU A 16 -21.87 1.34 -15.13
CA LEU A 16 -22.12 2.65 -15.74
C LEU A 16 -22.95 3.63 -14.86
N CYS A 17 -22.33 4.69 -14.34
CA CYS A 17 -22.73 6.09 -14.58
C CYS A 17 -21.76 7.09 -13.92
N SER A 18 -21.22 8.05 -14.66
CA SER A 18 -21.21 9.47 -14.25
C SER A 18 -20.57 10.39 -15.30
N ARG A 19 -21.45 10.97 -16.12
CA ARG A 19 -21.53 12.36 -16.60
C ARG A 19 -20.21 13.11 -16.89
N ASN A 20 -19.98 13.36 -18.18
CA ASN A 20 -18.98 14.32 -18.69
C ASN A 20 -19.44 15.76 -18.42
N VAL A 21 -18.59 16.56 -17.77
CA VAL A 21 -18.66 18.02 -17.78
C VAL A 21 -17.58 18.52 -18.73
N ILE A 22 -17.97 19.23 -19.79
CA ILE A 22 -17.07 19.88 -20.74
C ILE A 22 -16.99 21.36 -20.37
N GLN A 23 -15.84 21.82 -19.89
CA GLN A 23 -15.55 23.25 -19.82
C GLN A 23 -14.68 23.64 -21.03
N ARG A 24 -15.11 24.66 -21.76
CA ARG A 24 -14.41 25.23 -22.92
C ARG A 24 -13.56 26.40 -22.47
N ILE A 25 -12.25 26.35 -22.74
CA ILE A 25 -11.38 27.53 -22.72
C ILE A 25 -10.62 27.55 -24.07
N GLY A 26 -10.74 28.65 -24.82
CA GLY A 26 -9.83 28.95 -25.94
C GLY A 26 -9.96 28.08 -27.20
N GLY A 27 -11.16 27.64 -27.60
CA GLY A 27 -11.40 27.09 -28.94
C GLY A 27 -10.75 25.72 -29.26
N ARG A 28 -9.91 25.15 -28.38
CA ARG A 28 -9.37 23.80 -28.49
C ARG A 28 -10.01 22.89 -27.44
N ALA A 29 -10.60 21.78 -27.90
CA ALA A 29 -11.04 20.72 -27.02
C ALA A 29 -9.80 19.99 -26.46
N ILE A 30 -9.33 20.40 -25.28
CA ILE A 30 -8.33 19.63 -24.54
C ILE A 30 -9.10 18.48 -23.87
N ARG A 31 -8.82 17.26 -24.31
CA ARG A 31 -9.31 16.04 -23.66
C ARG A 31 -8.59 15.92 -22.32
N VAL A 32 -9.18 16.47 -21.25
CA VAL A 32 -8.71 16.21 -19.89
C VAL A 32 -9.03 14.76 -19.58
N LEU A 33 -8.07 13.87 -19.87
CA LEU A 33 -8.11 12.49 -19.41
C LEU A 33 -7.98 12.57 -17.89
N ARG A 34 -9.09 12.41 -17.16
CA ARG A 34 -9.02 12.09 -15.74
C ARG A 34 -8.13 10.86 -15.61
N HIS A 35 -6.96 11.02 -15.00
CA HIS A 35 -6.17 9.90 -14.55
C HIS A 35 -7.08 9.08 -13.62
N ARG A 36 -7.56 7.94 -14.11
CA ARG A 36 -8.10 6.92 -13.22
C ARG A 36 -6.90 6.40 -12.44
N HIS A 37 -6.83 6.65 -11.14
CA HIS A 37 -6.08 5.79 -10.24
C HIS A 37 -6.78 4.43 -10.22
N GLY A 38 -6.61 3.67 -11.30
CA GLY A 38 -7.10 2.31 -11.46
C GLY A 38 -5.95 1.34 -11.19
N GLY A 39 -5.44 1.35 -9.96
CA GLY A 39 -4.78 0.16 -9.43
C GLY A 39 -5.84 -0.85 -9.00
N PRO A 40 -5.56 -2.16 -8.98
CA PRO A 40 -6.47 -3.13 -8.38
C PRO A 40 -6.78 -2.69 -6.94
N SER A 41 -8.06 -2.59 -6.60
CA SER A 41 -8.53 -2.45 -5.22
C SER A 41 -8.20 -3.75 -4.50
N VAL A 42 -6.97 -3.86 -3.99
CA VAL A 42 -6.59 -4.93 -3.07
C VAL A 42 -7.19 -4.54 -1.73
N ASN A 43 -8.10 -5.38 -1.21
CA ASN A 43 -8.64 -5.18 0.12
C ASN A 43 -7.47 -5.42 1.09
N PRO A 44 -6.97 -4.40 1.82
CA PRO A 44 -5.72 -4.50 2.58
C PRO A 44 -5.85 -5.35 3.85
N SER A 45 -6.96 -6.08 3.97
CA SER A 45 -7.27 -6.89 5.13
C SER A 45 -7.69 -8.30 4.75
N GLU A 46 -6.93 -9.28 5.25
CA GLU A 46 -7.28 -10.69 5.18
C GLU A 46 -8.15 -11.05 6.39
N ARG A 47 -9.21 -11.86 6.22
CA ARG A 47 -9.97 -12.38 7.36
C ARG A 47 -9.55 -13.80 7.68
N GLY A 48 -9.19 -14.06 8.93
CA GLY A 48 -8.71 -15.36 9.36
C GLY A 48 -9.15 -15.73 10.78
N PRO A 49 -8.95 -17.00 11.17
CA PRO A 49 -9.28 -17.46 12.51
C PRO A 49 -8.37 -16.82 13.56
N ILE A 50 -8.95 -16.41 14.68
CA ILE A 50 -8.24 -15.94 15.87
C ILE A 50 -8.72 -16.66 17.11
N LEU A 51 -7.94 -16.58 18.18
CA LEU A 51 -8.40 -16.81 19.54
C LEU A 51 -8.61 -15.45 20.22
N ARG A 52 -9.88 -15.08 20.43
CA ARG A 52 -10.23 -13.85 21.14
C ARG A 52 -10.27 -14.12 22.64
N ARG A 53 -9.54 -13.31 23.42
CA ARG A 53 -9.62 -13.37 24.87
C ARG A 53 -11.02 -12.94 25.32
N ASP A 54 -11.63 -13.74 26.19
CA ASP A 54 -12.93 -13.50 26.81
C ASP A 54 -12.82 -13.78 28.32
N GLY A 55 -12.71 -12.72 29.12
CA GLY A 55 -12.39 -12.81 30.54
C GLY A 55 -11.05 -13.50 30.80
N LEU A 56 -11.11 -14.64 31.48
CA LEU A 56 -9.95 -15.50 31.77
C LEU A 56 -9.70 -16.58 30.71
N GLY A 57 -10.58 -16.72 29.70
CA GLY A 57 -10.49 -17.74 28.66
C GLY A 57 -10.19 -17.17 27.27
N PHE A 58 -10.10 -18.06 26.28
CA PHE A 58 -10.03 -17.74 24.85
C PHE A 58 -11.17 -18.42 24.10
N LYS A 59 -11.76 -17.73 23.13
CA LYS A 59 -12.80 -18.26 22.26
C LYS A 59 -12.40 -18.14 20.79
N PRO A 60 -12.58 -19.18 19.97
CA PRO A 60 -12.41 -19.08 18.53
C PRO A 60 -13.30 -17.99 17.94
N ALA A 61 -12.75 -17.16 17.07
CA ALA A 61 -13.45 -16.14 16.31
C ALA A 61 -12.79 -15.93 14.94
N VAL A 62 -13.35 -15.04 14.13
CA VAL A 62 -12.76 -14.60 12.86
C VAL A 62 -12.60 -13.09 12.92
N ASP A 63 -11.39 -12.62 12.63
CA ASP A 63 -11.07 -11.19 12.58
C ASP A 63 -10.40 -10.79 11.27
N ALA A 64 -10.29 -9.49 11.05
CA ALA A 64 -9.55 -8.92 9.94
C ALA A 64 -8.11 -8.56 10.36
N PHE A 65 -7.13 -8.88 9.52
CA PHE A 65 -5.72 -8.60 9.70
C PHE A 65 -5.24 -7.70 8.58
N ALA A 66 -4.49 -6.65 8.90
CA ALA A 66 -3.80 -5.89 7.86
C ALA A 66 -2.68 -6.74 7.26
N GLU A 67 -2.57 -6.74 5.93
CA GLU A 67 -1.40 -7.28 5.26
C GLU A 67 -0.21 -6.32 5.44
N GLU A 68 0.94 -6.87 5.79
CA GLU A 68 2.21 -6.15 5.85
C GLU A 68 3.22 -6.86 4.94
N ALA A 69 3.82 -6.10 4.04
CA ALA A 69 4.83 -6.56 3.10
C ALA A 69 6.12 -5.78 3.30
N HIS A 70 7.25 -6.43 3.05
CA HIS A 70 8.54 -5.76 2.96
C HIS A 70 8.56 -4.85 1.72
N VAL A 71 8.87 -3.57 1.92
CA VAL A 71 8.97 -2.56 0.87
C VAL A 71 10.33 -1.89 0.93
N SER A 72 11.10 -1.98 -0.16
CA SER A 72 12.37 -1.29 -0.35
C SER A 72 12.15 0.00 -1.14
N LEU A 73 12.47 1.16 -0.57
CA LEU A 73 12.40 2.45 -1.27
C LEU A 73 13.81 2.93 -1.61
N THR A 74 13.97 3.42 -2.83
CA THR A 74 15.25 3.95 -3.32
C THR A 74 15.04 5.18 -4.18
N THR A 75 16.08 6.00 -4.32
CA THR A 75 16.10 7.15 -5.22
C THR A 75 17.38 7.12 -6.07
N GLU A 76 17.39 7.83 -7.20
CA GLU A 76 18.63 8.10 -7.95
C GLU A 76 19.64 8.97 -7.17
N GLY A 77 19.16 9.72 -6.17
CA GLY A 77 19.98 10.53 -5.24
C GLY A 77 20.66 9.74 -4.13
N GLY A 78 20.52 8.40 -4.08
CA GLY A 78 21.22 7.53 -3.15
C GLY A 78 20.49 7.25 -1.83
N HIS A 79 19.30 7.81 -1.61
CA HIS A 79 18.44 7.42 -0.48
C HIS A 79 18.00 5.96 -0.62
N ARG A 80 18.04 5.22 0.50
CA ARG A 80 17.60 3.82 0.57
C ARG A 80 17.05 3.49 1.94
N ILE A 81 15.93 2.77 1.98
CA ILE A 81 15.35 2.22 3.21
C ILE A 81 14.52 0.97 2.91
N SER A 82 14.39 0.10 3.91
CA SER A 82 13.43 -1.00 3.93
C SER A 82 12.45 -0.83 5.09
N VAL A 83 11.17 -1.02 4.84
CA VAL A 83 10.08 -0.90 5.83
C VAL A 83 9.06 -2.02 5.65
N LEU A 84 8.28 -2.31 6.69
CA LEU A 84 7.03 -3.06 6.54
C LEU A 84 5.90 -2.07 6.27
N ALA A 85 5.12 -2.31 5.22
CA ALA A 85 3.98 -1.49 4.85
C ALA A 85 2.89 -2.33 4.21
N THR A 86 1.65 -1.84 4.26
CA THR A 86 0.57 -2.43 3.48
C THR A 86 0.88 -2.31 1.99
N PRO A 87 0.74 -3.40 1.19
CA PRO A 87 1.10 -3.42 -0.23
C PRO A 87 0.08 -2.71 -1.14
N SER A 88 -0.52 -1.62 -0.64
CA SER A 88 -1.45 -0.76 -1.36
C SER A 88 -0.92 0.67 -1.41
N ASP A 89 -1.33 1.44 -2.41
CA ASP A 89 -1.04 2.89 -2.52
C ASP A 89 0.45 3.24 -2.43
N LEU A 90 1.34 2.33 -2.85
CA LEU A 90 2.80 2.46 -2.72
C LEU A 90 3.39 3.70 -3.39
N ARG A 91 2.73 4.22 -4.43
CA ARG A 91 3.12 5.47 -5.09
C ARG A 91 2.97 6.67 -4.15
N ASP A 92 1.81 6.76 -3.51
CA ASP A 92 1.48 7.85 -2.59
C ASP A 92 2.28 7.70 -1.30
N PHE A 93 2.45 6.46 -0.83
CA PHE A 93 3.35 6.14 0.28
C PHE A 93 4.78 6.62 0.03
N ALA A 94 5.36 6.31 -1.13
CA ALA A 94 6.74 6.69 -1.44
C ALA A 94 6.93 8.21 -1.58
N LEU A 95 5.98 8.93 -2.18
CA LEU A 95 6.02 10.39 -2.25
C LEU A 95 5.84 11.03 -0.88
N GLY A 96 4.89 10.54 -0.08
CA GLY A 96 4.68 11.00 1.28
C GLY A 96 5.90 10.76 2.17
N PHE A 97 6.54 9.59 2.01
CA PHE A 97 7.80 9.25 2.68
C PHE A 97 8.92 10.22 2.28
N ALA A 98 9.12 10.44 0.97
CA ALA A 98 10.15 11.34 0.47
C ALA A 98 9.98 12.77 1.00
N LEU A 99 8.75 13.26 1.11
CA LEU A 99 8.43 14.56 1.73
C LEU A 99 8.71 14.56 3.23
N ALA A 100 8.22 13.55 3.96
CA ALA A 100 8.33 13.49 5.42
C ALA A 100 9.77 13.34 5.92
N GLU A 101 10.58 12.56 5.21
CA GLU A 101 12.00 12.35 5.52
C GLU A 101 12.91 13.40 4.87
N GLY A 102 12.36 14.35 4.12
CA GLY A 102 13.11 15.43 3.47
C GLY A 102 14.03 14.95 2.35
N TRP A 103 13.72 13.83 1.70
CA TRP A 103 14.38 13.40 0.47
C TRP A 103 14.01 14.32 -0.69
N TRP A 104 12.77 14.80 -0.72
CA TRP A 104 12.26 15.79 -1.66
C TRP A 104 11.46 16.83 -0.88
N ASP A 105 11.62 18.11 -1.21
CA ASP A 105 11.01 19.22 -0.47
C ASP A 105 9.65 19.67 -1.02
N GLY A 106 9.16 19.01 -2.09
CA GLY A 106 7.91 19.37 -2.74
C GLY A 106 8.07 20.40 -3.86
N VAL A 107 9.28 20.93 -4.09
CA VAL A 107 9.54 21.93 -5.12
C VAL A 107 9.97 21.27 -6.43
N GLY A 108 9.63 21.91 -7.55
CA GLY A 108 9.97 21.43 -8.89
C GLY A 108 9.07 20.31 -9.38
N ALA A 109 9.60 19.47 -10.26
CA ALA A 109 8.87 18.33 -10.79
C ALA A 109 8.64 17.27 -9.71
N THR A 110 7.41 16.77 -9.61
CA THR A 110 7.11 15.62 -8.74
C THR A 110 7.89 14.39 -9.21
N PRO A 111 8.60 13.69 -8.31
CA PRO A 111 9.34 12.49 -8.66
C PRO A 111 8.44 11.44 -9.31
N ARG A 112 8.96 10.79 -10.36
CA ARG A 112 8.35 9.61 -10.94
C ARG A 112 8.55 8.43 -10.01
N VAL A 113 7.50 7.64 -9.80
CA VAL A 113 7.54 6.42 -8.99
C VAL A 113 7.43 5.19 -9.90
N GLU A 114 8.43 4.31 -9.80
CA GLU A 114 8.50 3.01 -10.45
C GLU A 114 8.36 1.90 -9.41
N LEU A 115 7.45 0.95 -9.66
CA LEU A 115 7.18 -0.16 -8.76
C LEU A 115 7.76 -1.44 -9.35
N GLY A 116 8.28 -2.31 -8.49
CA GLY A 116 8.78 -3.62 -8.85
C GLY A 116 8.69 -4.61 -7.69
N ASN A 117 9.40 -5.72 -7.83
CA ASN A 117 9.59 -6.71 -6.79
C ASN A 117 11.02 -7.26 -6.86
N ASP A 118 11.47 -7.83 -5.75
CA ASP A 118 12.70 -8.61 -5.63
C ASP A 118 12.45 -9.87 -4.78
N GLU A 119 13.52 -10.54 -4.35
CA GLU A 119 13.43 -11.75 -3.53
C GLU A 119 12.89 -11.48 -2.12
N LEU A 120 12.98 -10.24 -1.63
CA LEU A 120 12.60 -9.85 -0.27
C LEU A 120 11.20 -9.26 -0.21
N GLY A 121 10.72 -8.65 -1.30
CA GLY A 121 9.36 -8.13 -1.38
C GLY A 121 9.16 -7.12 -2.50
N LEU A 122 8.49 -6.02 -2.16
CA LEU A 122 8.13 -4.96 -3.10
C LEU A 122 9.24 -3.92 -3.17
N THR A 123 9.50 -3.39 -4.36
CA THR A 123 10.50 -2.33 -4.56
C THR A 123 9.84 -1.09 -5.14
N VAL A 124 10.30 0.07 -4.68
CA VAL A 124 9.88 1.38 -5.16
C VAL A 124 11.11 2.21 -5.46
N HIS A 125 11.20 2.71 -6.69
CA HIS A 125 12.28 3.58 -7.13
C HIS A 125 11.74 4.95 -7.55
N LEU A 126 12.30 6.01 -6.98
CA LEU A 126 11.94 7.39 -7.30
C LEU A 126 13.03 8.07 -8.14
N THR A 127 12.62 8.77 -9.19
CA THR A 127 13.50 9.47 -10.13
C THR A 127 12.93 10.81 -10.56
N GLY A 128 13.78 11.70 -11.08
CA GLY A 128 13.37 12.96 -11.71
C GLY A 128 13.06 14.09 -10.74
N ALA A 129 13.53 14.02 -9.49
CA ALA A 129 13.56 15.20 -8.63
C ALA A 129 14.63 16.16 -9.15
N GLU A 130 14.35 17.46 -9.16
CA GLU A 130 15.34 18.49 -9.54
C GLU A 130 16.49 18.54 -8.53
N GLN A 131 16.18 18.35 -7.25
CA GLN A 131 17.14 18.23 -6.17
C GLN A 131 16.66 17.19 -5.16
N TRP A 132 17.59 16.33 -4.73
CA TRP A 132 17.42 15.44 -3.59
C TRP A 132 17.99 16.09 -2.33
N GLY A 133 17.32 15.91 -1.20
CA GLY A 133 17.79 16.33 0.12
C GLY A 133 19.01 15.53 0.60
N PRO A 134 19.58 15.88 1.76
CA PRO A 134 20.71 15.15 2.33
C PRO A 134 20.32 13.71 2.69
N VAL A 135 21.22 12.76 2.43
CA VAL A 135 21.06 11.37 2.88
C VAL A 135 21.26 11.33 4.39
N ASN A 136 20.17 11.04 5.11
CA ASN A 136 20.16 10.87 6.56
C ASN A 136 19.69 9.46 6.90
N GLU A 137 20.02 9.01 8.12
CA GLU A 137 19.32 7.88 8.71
C GLU A 137 17.83 8.22 8.84
N SER A 138 16.97 7.34 8.34
CA SER A 138 15.52 7.56 8.39
C SER A 138 15.02 7.46 9.82
N ARG A 139 14.13 8.39 10.18
CA ARG A 139 13.50 8.43 11.51
C ARG A 139 12.43 7.35 11.68
N LEU A 140 11.98 6.75 10.58
CA LEU A 140 11.07 5.61 10.57
C LEU A 140 11.77 4.27 10.84
N ILE A 141 13.09 4.27 11.03
CA ILE A 141 13.84 3.13 11.59
C ILE A 141 13.79 3.25 13.11
N LEU A 142 12.76 2.69 13.74
CA LEU A 142 12.84 2.30 15.13
C LEU A 142 13.30 0.84 15.19
N PRO A 143 14.31 0.48 16.01
CA PRO A 143 14.63 -0.91 16.29
C PRO A 143 13.36 -1.58 16.82
N SER A 144 13.06 -2.74 16.27
CA SER A 144 11.90 -3.55 16.60
C SER A 144 11.68 -3.65 18.11
N CYS A 145 10.54 -3.16 18.58
CA CYS A 145 9.93 -3.61 19.83
C CYS A 145 8.50 -4.01 19.48
N GLY A 146 8.37 -5.24 18.97
CA GLY A 146 7.08 -5.83 18.63
C GLY A 146 7.25 -7.01 17.71
N GLY A 147 7.71 -8.15 18.25
CA GLY A 147 7.71 -9.41 17.53
C GLY A 147 6.29 -9.81 17.16
N CYS A 148 5.94 -9.73 15.88
CA CYS A 148 4.88 -10.52 15.27
C CYS A 148 5.46 -11.10 13.98
N GLY A 149 5.91 -12.35 14.05
CA GLY A 149 6.56 -13.03 12.93
C GLY A 149 7.33 -14.29 13.34
N GLU A 150 7.71 -14.43 14.61
CA GLU A 150 8.15 -15.74 15.09
C GLU A 150 6.94 -16.68 15.13
N ARG A 151 7.01 -17.67 14.25
CA ARG A 151 6.15 -18.84 14.16
C ARG A 151 5.89 -19.39 15.57
N LEU A 152 4.75 -19.04 16.16
CA LEU A 152 4.20 -19.75 17.31
C LEU A 152 3.87 -21.16 16.82
N THR A 153 4.81 -22.09 16.95
CA THR A 153 4.47 -23.51 16.95
C THR A 153 3.53 -23.73 18.12
N SER A 154 2.28 -24.04 17.81
CA SER A 154 1.27 -24.46 18.79
C SER A 154 1.85 -25.59 19.64
N PRO A 155 1.74 -25.56 20.99
CA PRO A 155 2.06 -26.73 21.78
C PRO A 155 1.04 -27.85 21.51
N PRO A 156 1.43 -29.13 21.65
CA PRO A 156 0.52 -30.28 21.54
C PRO A 156 -0.55 -30.30 22.64
#